data_AF-A0A2J8PAA1-F1
#
_entry.id   AF-A0A2J8PAA1-F1
#
_cell.length_a   1.000
_cell.length_b   1.000
_cell.length_c   1.000
_cell.angle_alpha   90.00
_cell.angle_beta   90.00
_cell.angle_gamma   90.00
#
_symmetry.space_group_name_H-M   'P 1'
#
loop_
_entity.id
_entity.type
_entity.pdbx_description
1 polymer ?
#
loop_
_entity_poly.entity_id
_entity_poly.type
_entity_poly.pdbx_seq_one_letter_code
_entity_poly.pdbx_strand_id
1 'polypeptide(L)'
;MGTRKKVHAFVRVRPTDDFAHEMIRYGDDKRSIDIHLKKDIRRGVVNNQQTDWSFKLDGVLHDASQDLVYETVAKDVVSQALDGYNGTIMCYGQTGAGKTYTMMGATENYKHRGILPRAVQQGETNRIIASHTMNKNSSRSHCIFTIYIEAHSRTLSEEKYITSKINLVDLAGSERLGKSGSKGQVLKEATYINKSLSFLEQAIIALGDQKRDHIPFRQCKLTHALKDSLGGNCNMVLVTNIYGEAAQLEETLSSLRFASRMKLVTTEPAINEKYDAERMVKNLEKELALLKQELAIHDSLTNRTFVTYDPMDEIQIAEINSQVRRYLEGTLDEIDIISLRQIKEVFNQFRVVLR
;
A
#
# COMPACT_ATOMS: atom_id res chain seq x y z
N MET A 1 -1.37 -10.32 13.08
CA MET A 1 -1.43 -11.04 11.79
C MET A 1 -2.68 -10.56 11.07
N GLY A 2 -2.55 -9.95 9.88
CA GLY A 2 -3.69 -9.34 9.17
C GLY A 2 -4.68 -10.39 8.69
N THR A 3 -5.98 -10.09 8.74
CA THR A 3 -7.02 -10.97 8.17
C THR A 3 -6.98 -10.88 6.65
N ARG A 4 -6.97 -12.03 5.96
CA ARG A 4 -7.13 -12.05 4.49
C ARG A 4 -8.44 -11.40 4.09
N LYS A 5 -8.37 -10.41 3.20
CA LYS A 5 -9.53 -9.75 2.59
C LYS A 5 -9.53 -9.99 1.08
N LYS A 6 -10.70 -10.05 0.46
CA LYS A 6 -10.81 -10.04 -1.01
C LYS A 6 -10.73 -8.62 -1.53
N VAL A 7 -10.27 -8.45 -2.76
CA VAL A 7 -10.38 -7.16 -3.46
C VAL A 7 -11.85 -6.83 -3.66
N HIS A 8 -12.24 -5.60 -3.30
CA HIS A 8 -13.58 -5.08 -3.59
C HIS A 8 -13.61 -4.56 -5.02
N ALA A 9 -14.57 -5.02 -5.82
CA ALA A 9 -14.71 -4.64 -7.22
C ALA A 9 -16.07 -3.99 -7.46
N PHE A 10 -16.05 -2.77 -7.98
CA PHE A 10 -17.23 -2.01 -8.38
C PHE A 10 -17.21 -1.79 -9.89
N VAL A 11 -18.39 -1.69 -10.50
CA VAL A 11 -18.54 -1.20 -11.87
C VAL A 11 -19.13 0.19 -11.83
N ARG A 12 -18.55 1.12 -12.60
CA ARG A 12 -19.13 2.44 -12.83
C ARG A 12 -19.47 2.57 -14.30
N VAL A 13 -20.74 2.84 -14.57
CA VAL A 13 -21.25 2.98 -15.93
C VAL A 13 -21.23 4.46 -16.30
N ARG A 14 -20.59 4.79 -17.41
CA ARG A 14 -20.65 6.14 -17.96
C ARG A 14 -22.08 6.44 -18.44
N PRO A 15 -22.68 7.58 -18.06
CA PRO A 15 -23.96 8.04 -18.60
C PRO A 15 -23.89 8.25 -20.12
N THR A 16 -24.94 7.85 -20.83
CA THR A 16 -25.10 8.04 -22.28
C THR A 16 -26.57 8.05 -22.66
N ASP A 17 -26.91 8.80 -23.71
CA ASP A 17 -28.27 8.85 -24.27
C ASP A 17 -28.59 7.61 -25.14
N ASP A 18 -27.56 6.90 -25.64
CA ASP A 18 -27.71 5.71 -26.49
C ASP A 18 -27.43 4.41 -25.71
N PHE A 19 -28.02 4.30 -24.52
CA PHE A 19 -27.78 3.15 -23.65
C PHE A 19 -28.38 1.85 -24.23
N ALA A 20 -27.59 0.79 -24.26
CA ALA A 20 -27.96 -0.49 -24.86
C ALA A 20 -28.85 -1.34 -23.95
N HIS A 21 -30.08 -0.88 -23.66
CA HIS A 21 -31.03 -1.53 -22.74
C HIS A 21 -31.37 -2.99 -23.09
N GLU A 22 -31.32 -3.37 -24.37
CA GLU A 22 -31.55 -4.76 -24.79
C GLU A 22 -30.38 -5.70 -24.48
N MET A 23 -29.17 -5.14 -24.34
CA MET A 23 -27.93 -5.90 -24.23
C MET A 23 -27.32 -5.83 -22.82
N ILE A 24 -27.61 -4.79 -22.06
CA ILE A 24 -27.07 -4.59 -20.70
C ILE A 24 -28.24 -4.46 -19.74
N ARG A 25 -28.30 -5.37 -18.76
CA ARG A 25 -29.30 -5.35 -17.69
C ARG A 25 -28.61 -5.33 -16.34
N TYR A 26 -29.20 -4.62 -15.39
CA TYR A 26 -28.73 -4.57 -14.01
C TYR A 26 -29.65 -5.43 -13.15
N GLY A 27 -29.07 -6.20 -12.24
CA GLY A 27 -29.84 -6.88 -11.21
C GLY A 27 -30.39 -5.90 -10.17
N ASP A 28 -31.54 -6.23 -9.61
CA ASP A 28 -32.19 -5.43 -8.54
C ASP A 28 -31.30 -5.28 -7.29
N ASP A 29 -30.33 -6.18 -7.13
CA ASP A 29 -29.34 -6.18 -6.05
C ASP A 29 -28.29 -5.06 -6.17
N LYS A 30 -28.28 -4.30 -7.28
CA LYS A 30 -27.25 -3.30 -7.63
C LYS A 30 -25.83 -3.85 -7.56
N ARG A 31 -25.65 -5.15 -7.74
CA ARG A 31 -24.36 -5.86 -7.71
C ARG A 31 -24.15 -6.75 -8.91
N SER A 32 -25.23 -7.07 -9.62
CA SER A 32 -25.23 -7.93 -10.79
C SER A 32 -25.40 -7.12 -12.07
N ILE A 33 -24.64 -7.47 -13.11
CA ILE A 33 -24.75 -6.93 -14.46
C ILE A 33 -24.75 -8.08 -15.47
N ASP A 34 -25.77 -8.11 -16.31
CA ASP A 34 -25.97 -9.11 -17.35
C ASP A 34 -25.71 -8.49 -18.72
N ILE A 35 -24.96 -9.21 -19.55
CA ILE A 35 -24.59 -8.83 -20.90
C ILE A 35 -25.12 -9.88 -21.88
N HIS A 36 -25.94 -9.44 -22.82
CA HIS A 36 -26.49 -10.24 -23.92
C HIS A 36 -25.92 -9.76 -25.27
N LEU A 37 -25.23 -10.65 -26.00
CA LEU A 37 -24.83 -10.42 -27.38
C LEU A 37 -25.89 -10.95 -28.34
N LYS A 38 -26.28 -10.08 -29.28
CA LYS A 38 -27.03 -10.49 -30.45
C LYS A 38 -26.20 -11.48 -31.28
N LYS A 39 -26.79 -12.64 -31.61
CA LYS A 39 -26.15 -13.62 -32.49
C LYS A 39 -25.92 -13.01 -33.86
N ASP A 40 -24.70 -13.17 -34.39
CA ASP A 40 -24.42 -12.82 -35.77
C ASP A 40 -25.06 -13.86 -36.70
N ILE A 41 -26.19 -13.49 -37.30
CA ILE A 41 -26.99 -14.34 -38.19
C ILE A 41 -26.17 -14.77 -39.43
N ARG A 42 -25.10 -14.04 -39.78
CA ARG A 42 -24.26 -14.33 -40.95
C ARG A 42 -23.30 -15.51 -40.74
N ARG A 43 -23.08 -15.97 -39.51
CA ARG A 43 -22.12 -17.03 -39.17
C ARG A 43 -22.67 -18.46 -39.21
N GLY A 44 -23.86 -18.67 -39.78
CA GLY A 44 -24.48 -19.98 -39.95
C GLY A 44 -25.32 -20.44 -38.75
N VAL A 45 -26.03 -21.56 -38.94
CA VAL A 45 -27.13 -22.02 -38.05
C VAL A 45 -26.64 -22.63 -36.73
N VAL A 46 -25.39 -23.11 -36.67
CA VAL A 46 -24.78 -23.69 -35.46
C VAL A 46 -23.64 -22.79 -35.00
N ASN A 47 -23.95 -21.81 -34.15
CA ASN A 47 -22.94 -21.02 -33.44
C ASN A 47 -23.06 -21.29 -31.94
N ASN A 48 -22.13 -22.08 -31.40
CA ASN A 48 -22.05 -22.41 -29.96
C ASN A 48 -21.36 -21.31 -29.14
N GLN A 49 -21.28 -20.09 -29.70
CA GLN A 49 -20.77 -18.93 -29.01
C GLN A 49 -21.70 -18.57 -27.85
N GLN A 50 -21.12 -18.47 -26.66
CA GLN A 50 -21.83 -17.94 -25.50
C GLN A 50 -22.29 -16.51 -25.80
N THR A 51 -23.60 -16.28 -25.68
CA THR A 51 -24.25 -14.98 -25.93
C THR A 51 -24.55 -14.24 -24.64
N ASP A 52 -24.69 -14.96 -23.54
CA ASP A 52 -25.16 -14.42 -22.27
C ASP A 52 -24.08 -14.57 -21.20
N TRP A 53 -23.77 -13.47 -20.54
CA TRP A 53 -22.86 -13.42 -19.40
C TRP A 53 -23.50 -12.68 -18.24
N SER A 54 -23.34 -13.22 -17.04
CA SER A 54 -23.75 -12.56 -15.80
C SER A 54 -22.53 -12.35 -14.92
N PHE A 55 -22.39 -11.14 -14.36
CA PHE A 55 -21.27 -10.76 -13.51
C PHE A 55 -21.78 -10.24 -12.18
N LYS A 56 -21.30 -10.82 -11.07
CA LYS A 56 -21.65 -10.39 -9.71
C LYS A 56 -20.47 -9.76 -9.00
N LEU A 57 -20.54 -8.46 -8.79
CA LEU A 57 -19.51 -7.63 -8.18
C LEU A 57 -19.96 -7.15 -6.78
N ASP A 58 -19.28 -6.16 -6.23
CA ASP A 58 -19.61 -5.60 -4.90
C ASP A 58 -20.53 -4.38 -5.00
N GLY A 59 -20.61 -3.77 -6.19
CA GLY A 59 -21.63 -2.81 -6.55
C GLY A 59 -21.57 -2.36 -8.02
N VAL A 60 -22.72 -1.95 -8.55
CA VAL A 60 -22.90 -1.36 -9.88
C VAL A 60 -23.41 0.07 -9.70
N LEU A 61 -22.61 1.02 -10.17
CA LEU A 61 -22.82 2.46 -10.06
C LEU A 61 -23.23 2.99 -11.44
N HIS A 62 -24.52 2.93 -11.74
CA HIS A 62 -25.14 3.52 -12.93
C HIS A 62 -25.74 4.88 -12.58
N ASP A 63 -25.47 5.90 -13.41
CA ASP A 63 -25.86 7.31 -13.19
C ASP A 63 -25.50 7.86 -11.79
N ALA A 64 -24.43 7.33 -11.22
CA ALA A 64 -23.96 7.70 -9.89
C ALA A 64 -23.19 9.03 -9.90
N SER A 65 -23.54 9.92 -8.96
CA SER A 65 -22.80 11.16 -8.71
C SER A 65 -21.39 10.88 -8.20
N GLN A 66 -20.49 11.86 -8.29
CA GLN A 66 -19.14 11.74 -7.74
C GLN A 66 -19.14 11.56 -6.22
N ASP A 67 -20.09 12.20 -5.52
CA ASP A 67 -20.27 12.04 -4.08
C ASP A 67 -20.58 10.58 -3.72
N LEU A 68 -21.58 9.98 -4.40
CA LEU A 68 -21.95 8.59 -4.16
C LEU A 68 -20.81 7.64 -4.49
N VAL A 69 -20.10 7.88 -5.59
CA VAL A 69 -18.93 7.07 -5.97
C VAL A 69 -17.87 7.13 -4.88
N TYR A 70 -17.51 8.33 -4.41
CA TYR A 70 -16.51 8.50 -3.35
C TYR A 70 -16.91 7.82 -2.04
N GLU A 71 -18.15 8.05 -1.59
CA GLU A 71 -18.72 7.42 -0.39
C GLU A 71 -18.68 5.89 -0.49
N THR A 72 -18.98 5.33 -1.66
CA THR A 72 -19.05 3.88 -1.86
C THR A 72 -17.67 3.23 -1.97
N VAL A 73 -16.73 3.84 -2.69
CA VAL A 73 -15.49 3.16 -3.12
C VAL A 73 -14.22 3.65 -2.43
N ALA A 74 -14.23 4.86 -1.86
CA ALA A 74 -13.00 5.53 -1.44
C ALA A 74 -12.99 5.90 0.05
N LYS A 75 -14.11 6.33 0.61
CA LYS A 75 -14.20 6.83 1.99
C LYS A 75 -13.59 5.90 3.03
N ASP A 76 -13.96 4.62 2.97
CA ASP A 76 -13.44 3.61 3.91
C ASP A 76 -11.95 3.36 3.74
N VAL A 77 -11.45 3.40 2.50
CA VAL A 77 -10.01 3.23 2.21
C VAL A 77 -9.21 4.41 2.77
N VAL A 78 -9.72 5.64 2.58
CA VAL A 78 -9.09 6.86 3.09
C VAL A 78 -9.12 6.88 4.62
N SER A 79 -10.26 6.53 5.24
CA SER A 79 -10.36 6.44 6.71
C SER A 79 -9.39 5.41 7.28
N GLN A 80 -9.36 4.19 6.74
CA GLN A 80 -8.43 3.15 7.19
C GLN A 80 -6.97 3.55 6.98
N ALA A 81 -6.67 4.37 5.96
CA ALA A 81 -5.32 4.89 5.79
C ALA A 81 -4.91 5.88 6.87
N LEU A 82 -5.83 6.69 7.38
CA LEU A 82 -5.58 7.53 8.56
C LEU A 82 -5.33 6.68 9.82
N ASP A 83 -5.92 5.48 9.88
CA ASP A 83 -5.70 4.48 10.94
C ASP A 83 -4.42 3.62 10.72
N GLY A 84 -3.63 3.91 9.68
CA GLY A 84 -2.34 3.25 9.43
C GLY A 84 -2.39 2.05 8.50
N TYR A 85 -3.50 1.76 7.81
CA TYR A 85 -3.56 0.72 6.78
C TYR A 85 -3.15 1.25 5.40
N ASN A 86 -2.45 0.44 4.60
CA ASN A 86 -2.25 0.81 3.19
C ASN A 86 -3.57 0.67 2.41
N GLY A 87 -3.78 1.56 1.44
CA GLY A 87 -4.95 1.57 0.57
C GLY A 87 -4.58 1.74 -0.90
N THR A 88 -5.30 1.06 -1.80
CA THR A 88 -5.16 1.26 -3.24
C THR A 88 -6.54 1.30 -3.89
N ILE A 89 -6.82 2.37 -4.62
CA ILE A 89 -8.02 2.52 -5.46
C ILE A 89 -7.57 2.57 -6.91
N MET A 90 -8.06 1.64 -7.72
CA MET A 90 -7.64 1.48 -9.11
C MET A 90 -8.81 1.65 -10.07
N CYS A 91 -8.68 2.53 -11.05
CA CYS A 91 -9.63 2.64 -12.16
C CYS A 91 -9.14 1.85 -13.38
N TYR A 92 -10.00 0.99 -13.93
CA TYR A 92 -9.73 0.16 -15.12
C TYR A 92 -10.88 0.26 -16.12
N GLY A 93 -10.58 0.14 -17.41
CA GLY A 93 -11.56 0.14 -18.50
C GLY A 93 -11.00 0.78 -19.77
N GLN A 94 -11.78 0.75 -20.86
CA GLN A 94 -11.36 1.35 -22.12
C GLN A 94 -11.18 2.88 -22.03
N THR A 95 -10.44 3.46 -22.96
CA THR A 95 -10.38 4.91 -23.14
C THR A 95 -11.78 5.47 -23.38
N GLY A 96 -12.10 6.59 -22.72
CA GLY A 96 -13.43 7.20 -22.80
C GLY A 96 -14.47 6.60 -21.84
N ALA A 97 -14.21 5.49 -21.15
CA ALA A 97 -15.17 4.92 -20.18
C ALA A 97 -15.31 5.71 -18.86
N GLY A 98 -14.46 6.72 -18.64
CA GLY A 98 -14.56 7.61 -17.48
C GLY A 98 -13.62 7.30 -16.30
N LYS A 99 -12.50 6.61 -16.54
CA LYS A 99 -11.45 6.37 -15.52
C LYS A 99 -10.93 7.67 -14.90
N THR A 100 -10.38 8.56 -15.72
CA THR A 100 -9.89 9.88 -15.27
C THR A 100 -10.99 10.76 -14.71
N TYR A 101 -12.23 10.68 -15.23
CA TYR A 101 -13.37 11.38 -14.64
C TYR A 101 -13.70 10.83 -13.23
N THR A 102 -13.53 9.54 -13.00
CA THR A 102 -13.71 8.92 -11.68
C THR A 102 -12.61 9.34 -10.71
N MET A 103 -11.37 9.30 -11.17
CA MET A 103 -10.22 9.61 -10.32
C MET A 103 -10.08 11.10 -10.03
N MET A 104 -10.09 11.94 -11.06
CA MET A 104 -9.86 13.39 -10.95
C MET A 104 -11.16 14.18 -11.02
N GLY A 105 -12.06 13.81 -11.93
CA GLY A 105 -13.28 14.56 -12.21
C GLY A 105 -13.03 15.88 -12.92
N ALA A 106 -14.05 16.74 -12.95
CA ALA A 106 -13.91 18.10 -13.45
C ALA A 106 -13.47 19.03 -12.31
N THR A 107 -12.46 19.86 -12.56
CA THR A 107 -11.84 20.75 -11.55
C THR A 107 -12.62 22.03 -11.31
N GLU A 108 -13.57 22.37 -12.19
CA GLU A 108 -14.30 23.65 -12.20
C GLU A 108 -15.40 23.71 -11.14
N ASN A 109 -16.00 22.58 -10.75
CA ASN A 109 -17.10 22.54 -9.79
C ASN A 109 -16.91 21.40 -8.79
N TYR A 110 -17.12 21.68 -7.50
CA TYR A 110 -16.98 20.72 -6.41
C TYR A 110 -17.79 19.44 -6.63
N LYS A 111 -19.04 19.57 -7.12
CA LYS A 111 -19.91 18.41 -7.41
C LYS A 111 -19.30 17.42 -8.39
N HIS A 112 -18.42 17.88 -9.28
CA HIS A 112 -17.81 17.06 -10.31
C HIS A 112 -16.38 16.62 -10.01
N ARG A 113 -15.81 17.04 -8.86
CA ARG A 113 -14.52 16.56 -8.38
C ARG A 113 -14.57 15.05 -8.15
N GLY A 114 -13.55 14.34 -8.60
CA GLY A 114 -13.42 12.89 -8.48
C GLY A 114 -12.86 12.45 -7.13
N ILE A 115 -12.41 11.20 -7.06
CA ILE A 115 -11.92 10.56 -5.84
C ILE A 115 -10.71 11.29 -5.24
N LEU A 116 -9.72 11.66 -6.05
CA LEU A 116 -8.47 12.27 -5.60
C LEU A 116 -8.67 13.57 -4.83
N PRO A 117 -9.28 14.62 -5.42
CA PRO A 117 -9.47 15.88 -4.69
C PRO A 117 -10.36 15.72 -3.44
N ARG A 118 -11.29 14.76 -3.43
CA ARG A 118 -12.14 14.47 -2.25
C ARG A 118 -11.35 13.74 -1.16
N ALA A 119 -10.50 12.79 -1.52
CA ALA A 119 -9.61 12.10 -0.60
C ALA A 119 -8.65 13.06 0.11
N VAL A 120 -8.07 13.99 -0.65
CA VAL A 120 -7.23 15.06 -0.09
C VAL A 120 -8.03 15.91 0.89
N GLN A 121 -9.25 16.34 0.54
CA GLN A 121 -10.07 17.16 1.43
C GLN A 121 -10.53 16.43 2.71
N GLN A 122 -10.88 15.13 2.64
CA GLN A 122 -11.16 14.32 3.83
C GLN A 122 -9.92 14.26 4.74
N GLY A 123 -8.73 14.15 4.15
CA GLY A 123 -7.45 14.25 4.86
C GLY A 123 -7.21 15.64 5.47
N GLU A 124 -7.44 16.72 4.72
CA GLU A 124 -7.25 18.12 5.17
C GLU A 124 -8.13 18.47 6.37
N THR A 125 -9.38 17.97 6.39
CA THR A 125 -10.28 18.13 7.54
C THR A 125 -9.68 17.50 8.82
N ASN A 126 -8.77 16.53 8.66
CA ASN A 126 -8.09 15.83 9.75
C ASN A 126 -6.63 16.31 10.01
N ARG A 127 -5.93 16.95 9.05
CA ARG A 127 -4.73 17.84 9.23
C ARG A 127 -4.12 18.35 7.91
N ILE A 128 -3.39 19.47 8.04
CA ILE A 128 -2.74 20.32 7.02
C ILE A 128 -1.67 19.57 6.19
N ILE A 129 -1.85 19.46 4.86
CA ILE A 129 -0.80 19.04 3.91
C ILE A 129 -0.91 19.82 2.59
N ALA A 130 0.25 20.08 1.95
CA ALA A 130 0.44 20.88 0.75
C ALA A 130 0.07 20.17 -0.57
N SER A 131 -0.36 20.96 -1.55
CA SER A 131 -0.86 20.52 -2.87
C SER A 131 0.21 20.48 -3.96
N HIS A 132 0.08 19.54 -4.91
CA HIS A 132 0.79 19.55 -6.20
C HIS A 132 -0.18 19.46 -7.38
N THR A 133 0.13 20.16 -8.47
CA THR A 133 -0.67 20.24 -9.71
C THR A 133 -0.33 19.10 -10.66
N MET A 134 -1.33 18.48 -11.30
CA MET A 134 -1.15 17.37 -12.27
C MET A 134 -1.64 17.71 -13.68
N ASN A 135 -0.91 17.21 -14.70
CA ASN A 135 -1.12 17.49 -16.12
C ASN A 135 -2.16 16.57 -16.80
N LYS A 136 -2.80 17.08 -17.86
CA LYS A 136 -4.09 16.62 -18.41
C LYS A 136 -4.06 15.60 -19.58
N ASN A 137 -2.93 14.97 -19.92
CA ASN A 137 -2.83 14.08 -21.11
C ASN A 137 -2.32 12.67 -20.75
N SER A 138 -3.20 11.64 -20.71
CA SER A 138 -2.82 10.30 -20.20
C SER A 138 -3.56 9.07 -20.77
N SER A 139 -4.32 9.15 -21.88
CA SER A 139 -5.08 7.96 -22.38
C SER A 139 -4.21 6.71 -22.61
N ARG A 140 -2.91 6.92 -22.76
CA ARG A 140 -1.87 5.94 -23.08
C ARG A 140 -0.82 5.74 -21.98
N SER A 141 -1.00 6.33 -20.81
CA SER A 141 -0.06 6.17 -19.69
C SER A 141 -0.80 5.76 -18.42
N HIS A 142 -0.18 4.91 -17.62
CA HIS A 142 -0.66 4.62 -16.27
C HIS A 142 -0.20 5.74 -15.35
N CYS A 143 -1.12 6.28 -14.55
CA CYS A 143 -0.83 7.24 -13.50
C CYS A 143 -1.04 6.57 -12.15
N ILE A 144 -0.02 6.66 -11.28
CA ILE A 144 -0.12 6.25 -9.88
C ILE A 144 0.20 7.49 -9.05
N PHE A 145 -0.81 8.02 -8.36
CA PHE A 145 -0.64 9.08 -7.39
C PHE A 145 -0.62 8.46 -5.99
N THR A 146 0.47 8.66 -5.25
CA THR A 146 0.63 8.08 -3.91
C THR A 146 0.66 9.17 -2.85
N ILE A 147 -0.22 9.05 -1.85
CA ILE A 147 -0.18 9.87 -0.64
C ILE A 147 0.46 9.03 0.45
N TYR A 148 1.55 9.51 1.04
CA TYR A 148 2.16 8.92 2.23
C TYR A 148 1.65 9.66 3.47
N ILE A 149 1.24 8.92 4.48
CA ILE A 149 0.68 9.46 5.71
C ILE A 149 1.50 8.91 6.87
N GLU A 150 1.92 9.80 7.77
CA GLU A 150 2.55 9.46 9.04
C GLU A 150 1.75 10.11 10.16
N ALA A 151 1.39 9.33 11.17
CA ALA A 151 0.64 9.83 12.31
C ALA A 151 1.36 9.49 13.62
N HIS A 152 1.63 10.54 14.39
CA HIS A 152 2.26 10.46 15.70
C HIS A 152 1.19 10.65 16.79
N SER A 153 1.21 9.79 17.80
CA SER A 153 0.38 9.98 18.99
C SER A 153 0.85 11.22 19.76
N ARG A 154 -0.10 11.98 20.30
CA ARG A 154 0.19 13.11 21.20
C ARG A 154 0.29 12.70 22.67
N THR A 155 -0.18 11.49 23.02
CA THR A 155 -0.35 11.03 24.41
C THR A 155 0.49 9.81 24.76
N LEU A 156 0.85 8.99 23.76
CA LEU A 156 1.76 7.85 23.92
C LEU A 156 3.21 8.29 23.66
N SER A 157 4.19 7.44 23.95
CA SER A 157 5.59 7.75 23.67
C SER A 157 5.75 8.13 22.19
N GLU A 158 6.42 9.26 21.94
CA GLU A 158 6.57 9.82 20.59
C GLU A 158 7.48 8.97 19.67
N GLU A 159 8.02 7.88 20.19
CA GLU A 159 8.88 6.92 19.51
C GLU A 159 8.11 6.04 18.55
N LYS A 160 6.85 5.72 18.89
CA LYS A 160 5.99 4.88 18.05
C LYS A 160 5.09 5.76 17.20
N TYR A 161 5.10 5.51 15.90
CA TYR A 161 4.23 6.19 14.95
C TYR A 161 3.67 5.19 13.95
N ILE A 162 2.51 5.50 13.39
CA ILE A 162 1.90 4.69 12.34
C ILE A 162 2.13 5.34 10.99
N THR A 163 2.31 4.51 9.98
CA THR A 163 2.50 4.94 8.60
C THR A 163 1.48 4.26 7.69
N SER A 164 1.13 4.92 6.61
CA SER A 164 0.32 4.32 5.56
C SER A 164 0.61 4.97 4.22
N LYS A 165 0.14 4.32 3.15
CA LYS A 165 0.11 4.89 1.81
C LYS A 165 -1.25 4.67 1.17
N ILE A 166 -1.75 5.69 0.46
CA ILE A 166 -2.90 5.60 -0.43
C ILE A 166 -2.40 5.70 -1.87
N ASN A 167 -2.59 4.65 -2.68
CA ASN A 167 -2.35 4.71 -4.11
C ASN A 167 -3.66 4.94 -4.86
N LEU A 168 -3.70 6.01 -5.65
CA LEU A 168 -4.78 6.36 -6.56
C LEU A 168 -4.29 6.09 -7.98
N VAL A 169 -4.79 5.00 -8.58
CA VAL A 169 -4.28 4.45 -9.84
C VAL A 169 -5.28 4.71 -10.97
N ASP A 170 -4.89 5.50 -11.96
CA ASP A 170 -5.62 5.68 -13.23
C ASP A 170 -4.86 4.93 -14.33
N LEU A 171 -5.36 3.76 -14.73
CA LEU A 171 -4.71 2.95 -15.74
C LEU A 171 -4.95 3.51 -17.15
N ALA A 172 -4.07 3.15 -18.09
CA ALA A 172 -4.28 3.40 -19.51
C ALA A 172 -5.52 2.65 -20.04
N GLY A 173 -5.98 3.01 -21.24
CA GLY A 173 -7.06 2.29 -21.93
C GLY A 173 -6.78 0.79 -22.10
N SER A 174 -7.79 -0.04 -21.82
CA SER A 174 -7.71 -1.51 -21.97
C SER A 174 -8.07 -2.03 -23.37
N GLU A 175 -8.42 -1.14 -24.29
CA GLU A 175 -8.88 -1.51 -25.63
C GLU A 175 -7.80 -2.19 -26.49
N ARG A 176 -8.24 -3.13 -27.32
CA ARG A 176 -7.34 -3.90 -28.20
C ARG A 176 -6.91 -3.09 -29.43
N LEU A 177 -5.61 -3.15 -29.74
CA LEU A 177 -4.97 -2.39 -30.83
C LEU A 177 -5.54 -2.63 -32.22
N GLY A 178 -6.19 -3.78 -32.46
CA GLY A 178 -6.71 -4.15 -33.77
C GLY A 178 -7.72 -3.14 -34.36
N LYS A 179 -8.31 -2.26 -33.53
CA LYS A 179 -9.28 -1.25 -33.96
C LYS A 179 -8.70 0.15 -34.18
N SER A 180 -7.45 0.45 -33.79
CA SER A 180 -6.97 1.84 -33.74
C SER A 180 -6.40 2.40 -35.06
N GLY A 181 -6.35 1.62 -36.14
CA GLY A 181 -5.91 2.07 -37.47
C GLY A 181 -4.52 2.73 -37.52
N SER A 182 -3.72 2.61 -36.46
CA SER A 182 -2.56 3.45 -36.24
C SER A 182 -1.30 2.84 -36.87
N LYS A 183 -0.60 3.60 -37.72
CA LYS A 183 0.67 3.20 -38.35
C LYS A 183 1.88 3.84 -37.65
N GLY A 184 3.03 3.18 -37.69
CA GLY A 184 4.32 3.76 -37.27
C GLY A 184 4.58 3.78 -35.75
N GLN A 185 5.18 4.86 -35.24
CA GLN A 185 5.63 5.01 -33.85
C GLN A 185 4.50 4.88 -32.81
N VAL A 186 3.29 5.28 -33.21
CA VAL A 186 2.05 5.11 -32.45
C VAL A 186 1.71 3.63 -32.20
N LEU A 187 1.99 2.74 -33.16
CA LEU A 187 1.76 1.30 -33.00
C LEU A 187 2.73 0.69 -31.99
N LYS A 188 4.01 1.12 -32.00
CA LYS A 188 5.01 0.69 -31.00
C LYS A 188 4.59 1.12 -29.59
N GLU A 189 4.20 2.37 -29.40
CA GLU A 189 3.71 2.89 -28.12
C GLU A 189 2.47 2.12 -27.63
N ALA A 190 1.49 1.91 -28.52
CA ALA A 190 0.27 1.20 -28.21
C ALA A 190 0.52 -0.31 -27.88
N THR A 191 1.54 -0.91 -28.50
CA THR A 191 2.04 -2.27 -28.17
C THR A 191 2.60 -2.35 -26.75
N TYR A 192 3.37 -1.35 -26.30
CA TYR A 192 3.92 -1.32 -24.93
C TYR A 192 2.85 -1.12 -23.86
N ILE A 193 1.82 -0.31 -24.14
CA ILE A 193 0.70 -0.06 -23.21
C ILE A 193 -0.07 -1.35 -22.97
N ASN A 194 -0.50 -2.02 -24.05
CA ASN A 194 -1.19 -3.29 -23.95
C ASN A 194 -0.33 -4.39 -23.32
N LYS A 195 1.00 -4.33 -23.47
CA LYS A 195 1.92 -5.26 -22.80
C LYS A 195 1.88 -5.12 -21.28
N SER A 196 1.86 -3.89 -20.75
CA SER A 196 1.79 -3.67 -19.29
C SER A 196 0.48 -4.14 -18.66
N LEU A 197 -0.66 -3.90 -19.31
CA LEU A 197 -1.97 -4.42 -18.88
C LEU A 197 -2.07 -5.94 -19.02
N SER A 198 -1.48 -6.52 -20.08
CA SER A 198 -1.41 -7.98 -20.24
C SER A 198 -0.62 -8.64 -19.10
N PHE A 199 0.51 -8.05 -18.69
CA PHE A 199 1.27 -8.55 -17.54
C PHE A 199 0.52 -8.36 -16.22
N LEU A 200 -0.23 -7.27 -16.07
CA LEU A 200 -1.13 -7.08 -14.94
C LEU A 200 -2.18 -8.19 -14.88
N GLU A 201 -2.83 -8.51 -16.00
CA GLU A 201 -3.78 -9.63 -16.08
C GLU A 201 -3.14 -10.97 -15.75
N GLN A 202 -1.93 -11.24 -16.25
CA GLN A 202 -1.20 -12.46 -15.91
C GLN A 202 -0.90 -12.56 -14.42
N ALA A 203 -0.52 -11.45 -13.77
CA ALA A 203 -0.31 -11.42 -12.33
C ALA A 203 -1.61 -11.69 -11.57
N ILE A 204 -2.73 -11.08 -11.97
CA ILE A 204 -4.05 -11.28 -11.35
C ILE A 204 -4.52 -12.73 -11.47
N ILE A 205 -4.38 -13.33 -12.66
CA ILE A 205 -4.72 -14.75 -12.86
C ILE A 205 -3.85 -15.64 -11.96
N ALA A 206 -2.55 -15.36 -11.89
CA ALA A 206 -1.64 -16.10 -11.03
C ALA A 206 -2.00 -15.98 -9.54
N LEU A 207 -2.44 -14.80 -9.09
CA LEU A 207 -2.87 -14.54 -7.71
C LEU A 207 -4.20 -15.23 -7.36
N GLY A 208 -5.07 -15.42 -8.34
CA GLY A 208 -6.31 -16.17 -8.16
C GLY A 208 -6.11 -17.69 -8.07
N ASP A 209 -4.93 -18.19 -8.45
CA ASP A 209 -4.58 -19.62 -8.39
C ASP A 209 -3.81 -19.95 -7.11
N GLN A 210 -4.51 -20.55 -6.14
CA GLN A 210 -3.93 -20.93 -4.84
C GLN A 210 -2.81 -21.97 -4.94
N LYS A 211 -2.67 -22.66 -6.07
CA LYS A 211 -1.62 -23.68 -6.27
C LYS A 211 -0.31 -23.11 -6.80
N ARG A 212 -0.28 -21.82 -7.13
CA ARG A 212 0.85 -21.19 -7.80
C ARG A 212 1.71 -20.40 -6.82
N ASP A 213 2.96 -20.80 -6.69
CA ASP A 213 3.92 -20.12 -5.80
C ASP A 213 4.48 -18.83 -6.40
N HIS A 214 4.75 -18.81 -7.70
CA HIS A 214 5.40 -17.67 -8.35
C HIS A 214 4.41 -16.75 -9.07
N ILE A 215 4.35 -15.50 -8.59
CA ILE A 215 3.60 -14.39 -9.19
C ILE A 215 4.53 -13.46 -9.99
N PRO A 216 4.25 -13.19 -11.28
CA PRO A 216 5.19 -12.50 -12.18
C PRO A 216 5.21 -10.96 -12.05
N PHE A 217 5.33 -10.42 -10.83
CA PHE A 217 5.38 -8.97 -10.60
C PHE A 217 6.58 -8.25 -11.22
N ARG A 218 7.63 -8.98 -11.61
CA ARG A 218 8.85 -8.38 -12.19
C ARG A 218 8.78 -8.17 -13.71
N GLN A 219 7.72 -8.60 -14.37
CA GLN A 219 7.60 -8.50 -15.85
C GLN A 219 7.45 -7.07 -16.37
N CYS A 220 6.88 -6.15 -15.58
CA CYS A 220 6.85 -4.73 -15.93
C CYS A 220 6.83 -3.82 -14.69
N LYS A 221 7.15 -2.53 -14.90
CA LYS A 221 7.18 -1.54 -13.82
C LYS A 221 5.83 -1.38 -13.13
N LEU A 222 4.72 -1.50 -13.86
CA LEU A 222 3.38 -1.38 -13.33
C LEU A 222 3.08 -2.48 -12.30
N THR A 223 3.29 -3.75 -12.67
CA THR A 223 3.05 -4.88 -11.76
C THR A 223 4.01 -4.86 -10.58
N HIS A 224 5.26 -4.41 -10.78
CA HIS A 224 6.21 -4.24 -9.70
C HIS A 224 5.78 -3.16 -8.71
N ALA A 225 5.34 -2.00 -9.19
CA ALA A 225 4.86 -0.89 -8.37
C ALA A 225 3.60 -1.27 -7.57
N LEU A 226 2.74 -2.12 -8.14
CA LEU A 226 1.49 -2.55 -7.53
C LEU A 226 1.57 -3.88 -6.77
N LYS A 227 2.78 -4.46 -6.61
CA LYS A 227 2.98 -5.74 -5.93
C LYS A 227 2.35 -5.76 -4.54
N ASP A 228 2.58 -4.72 -3.74
CA ASP A 228 2.02 -4.63 -2.38
C ASP A 228 0.49 -4.47 -2.39
N SER A 229 -0.08 -3.96 -3.48
CA SER A 229 -1.52 -3.75 -3.64
C SER A 229 -2.25 -5.02 -4.07
N LEU A 230 -1.68 -5.75 -5.02
CA LEU A 230 -2.27 -6.92 -5.68
C LEU A 230 -1.90 -8.22 -4.92
N GLY A 231 -2.14 -8.27 -3.62
CA GLY A 231 -1.89 -9.47 -2.81
C GLY A 231 -0.91 -9.30 -1.65
N GLY A 232 -0.49 -8.07 -1.36
CA GLY A 232 0.31 -7.74 -0.19
C GLY A 232 -0.51 -7.10 0.93
N ASN A 233 0.18 -6.32 1.76
CA ASN A 233 -0.42 -5.53 2.83
C ASN A 233 -1.10 -4.28 2.25
N CYS A 234 -2.36 -4.42 1.83
CA CYS A 234 -3.16 -3.32 1.28
C CYS A 234 -4.67 -3.62 1.30
N ASN A 235 -5.49 -2.63 1.63
CA ASN A 235 -6.92 -2.62 1.31
C ASN A 235 -7.07 -2.18 -0.15
N MET A 236 -7.59 -3.05 -1.01
CA MET A 236 -7.67 -2.78 -2.44
C MET A 236 -9.11 -2.69 -2.94
N VAL A 237 -9.38 -1.62 -3.69
CA VAL A 237 -10.64 -1.38 -4.39
C VAL A 237 -10.36 -1.20 -5.88
N LEU A 238 -11.12 -1.91 -6.71
CA LEU A 238 -11.16 -1.75 -8.16
C LEU A 238 -12.46 -1.05 -8.56
N VAL A 239 -12.34 0.00 -9.37
CA VAL A 239 -13.45 0.64 -10.07
C VAL A 239 -13.32 0.34 -11.56
N THR A 240 -14.22 -0.48 -12.08
CA THR A 240 -14.27 -0.86 -13.49
C THR A 240 -15.20 0.08 -14.23
N ASN A 241 -14.62 1.02 -14.97
CA ASN A 241 -15.34 1.97 -15.80
C ASN A 241 -15.74 1.31 -17.12
N ILE A 242 -17.03 1.31 -17.42
CA ILE A 242 -17.59 0.74 -18.65
C ILE A 242 -18.41 1.77 -19.42
N TYR A 243 -18.58 1.51 -20.72
CA TYR A 243 -19.41 2.31 -21.61
C TYR A 243 -20.66 1.50 -22.00
N GLY A 244 -21.84 2.02 -21.67
CA GLY A 244 -23.12 1.34 -21.83
C GLY A 244 -23.71 1.29 -23.25
N GLU A 245 -22.94 1.64 -24.29
CA GLU A 245 -23.42 1.67 -25.68
C GLU A 245 -23.13 0.34 -26.41
N ALA A 246 -23.99 -0.03 -27.36
CA ALA A 246 -23.89 -1.30 -28.09
C ALA A 246 -22.56 -1.43 -28.85
N ALA A 247 -22.04 -0.32 -29.39
CA ALA A 247 -20.78 -0.29 -30.12
C ALA A 247 -19.55 -0.66 -29.25
N GLN A 248 -19.67 -0.52 -27.93
CA GLN A 248 -18.57 -0.74 -26.97
C GLN A 248 -18.70 -2.07 -26.20
N LEU A 249 -19.70 -2.88 -26.52
CA LEU A 249 -20.07 -4.04 -25.72
C LEU A 249 -18.96 -5.09 -25.57
N GLU A 250 -18.14 -5.28 -26.60
CA GLU A 250 -16.98 -6.19 -26.54
C GLU A 250 -15.94 -5.74 -25.49
N GLU A 251 -15.66 -4.44 -25.42
CA GLU A 251 -14.68 -3.86 -24.48
C GLU A 251 -15.26 -3.77 -23.07
N THR A 252 -16.56 -3.46 -22.95
CA THR A 252 -17.32 -3.58 -21.69
C THR A 252 -17.25 -5.01 -21.14
N LEU A 253 -17.47 -6.02 -21.99
CA LEU A 253 -17.36 -7.43 -21.59
C LEU A 253 -15.94 -7.80 -21.13
N SER A 254 -14.91 -7.34 -21.85
CA SER A 254 -13.51 -7.55 -21.46
C SER A 254 -13.22 -6.95 -20.07
N SER A 255 -13.74 -5.75 -19.82
CA SER A 255 -13.59 -5.05 -18.54
C SER A 255 -14.31 -5.77 -17.39
N LEU A 256 -15.51 -6.30 -17.62
CA LEU A 256 -16.26 -7.08 -16.62
C LEU A 256 -15.57 -8.41 -16.28
N ARG A 257 -14.96 -9.07 -17.28
CA ARG A 257 -14.13 -10.26 -17.05
C ARG A 257 -12.87 -9.94 -16.24
N PHE A 258 -12.25 -8.78 -16.47
CA PHE A 258 -11.15 -8.30 -15.64
C PHE A 258 -11.59 -8.11 -14.18
N ALA A 259 -12.71 -7.41 -13.95
CA ALA A 259 -13.28 -7.18 -12.62
C ALA A 259 -13.54 -8.49 -11.87
N SER A 260 -14.11 -9.47 -12.57
CA SER A 260 -14.43 -10.79 -11.99
C SER A 260 -13.17 -11.56 -11.57
N ARG A 261 -12.10 -11.48 -12.37
CA ARG A 261 -10.80 -12.07 -12.01
C ARG A 261 -10.18 -11.36 -10.80
N MET A 262 -10.26 -10.02 -10.76
CA MET A 262 -9.75 -9.22 -9.66
C MET A 262 -10.41 -9.55 -8.31
N LYS A 263 -11.72 -9.84 -8.30
CA LYS A 263 -12.45 -10.23 -7.09
C LYS A 263 -11.96 -11.54 -6.45
N LEU A 264 -11.23 -12.36 -7.20
CA LEU A 264 -10.62 -13.59 -6.69
C LEU A 264 -9.29 -13.34 -5.96
N VAL A 265 -8.67 -12.17 -6.15
CA VAL A 265 -7.42 -11.80 -5.49
C VAL A 265 -7.69 -11.51 -4.01
N THR A 266 -6.81 -12.01 -3.15
CA THR A 266 -6.84 -11.76 -1.70
C THR A 266 -5.62 -10.94 -1.26
N THR A 267 -5.83 -10.00 -0.35
CA THR A 267 -4.79 -9.16 0.29
C THR A 267 -4.74 -9.39 1.79
N GLU A 268 -3.67 -8.95 2.46
CA GLU A 268 -3.44 -9.13 3.90
C GLU A 268 -3.19 -7.77 4.60
N PRO A 269 -4.19 -6.88 4.65
CA PRO A 269 -4.04 -5.56 5.24
C PRO A 269 -3.74 -5.62 6.74
N ALA A 270 -2.76 -4.81 7.17
CA ALA A 270 -2.32 -4.65 8.55
C ALA A 270 -1.90 -3.19 8.81
N ILE A 271 -2.03 -2.77 10.06
CA ILE A 271 -1.55 -1.45 10.53
C ILE A 271 -0.02 -1.44 10.45
N ASN A 272 0.56 -0.43 9.81
CA ASN A 272 2.01 -0.31 9.73
C ASN A 272 2.53 0.56 10.88
N GLU A 273 3.02 -0.10 11.92
CA GLU A 273 3.68 0.55 13.05
C GLU A 273 5.19 0.65 12.81
N LYS A 274 5.77 1.81 13.10
CA LYS A 274 7.21 2.05 13.04
C LYS A 274 7.70 2.68 14.34
N TYR A 275 9.00 2.52 14.55
CA TYR A 275 9.72 3.14 15.65
C TYR A 275 10.75 4.12 15.09
N ASP A 276 10.82 5.30 15.69
CA ASP A 276 11.89 6.26 15.44
C ASP A 276 13.12 5.83 16.23
N ALA A 277 14.06 5.18 15.56
CA ALA A 277 15.25 4.62 16.19
C ALA A 277 16.14 5.72 16.81
N GLU A 278 16.31 6.86 16.14
CA GLU A 278 17.14 7.96 16.66
C GLU A 278 16.52 8.56 17.91
N ARG A 279 15.21 8.79 17.88
CA ARG A 279 14.48 9.34 19.02
C ARG A 279 14.41 8.36 20.19
N MET A 280 14.22 7.07 19.92
CA MET A 280 14.27 6.01 20.93
C MET A 280 15.64 5.96 21.60
N VAL A 281 16.74 6.02 20.83
CA VAL A 281 18.10 6.08 21.40
C VAL A 281 18.25 7.31 22.29
N LYS A 282 17.84 8.49 21.82
CA LYS A 282 17.94 9.73 22.60
C LYS A 282 17.14 9.69 23.90
N ASN A 283 15.97 9.05 23.89
CA ASN A 283 15.15 8.88 25.09
C ASN A 283 15.78 7.89 26.07
N LEU A 284 16.28 6.75 25.56
CA LEU A 284 17.02 5.77 26.35
C LEU A 284 18.29 6.37 26.99
N GLU A 285 19.03 7.21 26.26
CA GLU A 285 20.20 7.92 26.80
C GLU A 285 19.83 8.86 27.95
N LYS A 286 18.70 9.59 27.83
CA LYS A 286 18.20 10.45 28.92
C LYS A 286 17.76 9.65 30.14
N GLU A 287 17.04 8.56 29.93
CA GLU A 287 16.59 7.69 31.01
C GLU A 287 17.78 7.03 31.71
N LEU A 288 18.79 6.57 30.95
CA LEU A 288 20.06 6.10 31.52
C LEU A 288 20.76 7.17 32.36
N ALA A 289 20.79 8.42 31.92
CA ALA A 289 21.38 9.51 32.69
C ALA A 289 20.63 9.75 34.02
N LEU A 290 19.29 9.76 33.99
CA LEU A 290 18.46 9.91 35.18
C LEU A 290 18.62 8.75 36.16
N LEU A 291 18.58 7.51 35.66
CA LEU A 291 18.76 6.31 36.49
C LEU A 291 20.15 6.27 37.12
N LYS A 292 21.21 6.66 36.38
CA LYS A 292 22.56 6.81 36.94
C LYS A 292 22.60 7.84 38.07
N GLN A 293 21.91 8.96 37.92
CA GLN A 293 21.83 10.00 38.94
C GLN A 293 21.07 9.51 40.18
N GLU A 294 19.96 8.80 40.01
CA GLU A 294 19.17 8.22 41.10
C GLU A 294 19.96 7.16 41.87
N LEU A 295 20.69 6.29 41.16
CA LEU A 295 21.60 5.32 41.77
C LEU A 295 22.72 6.00 42.56
N ALA A 296 23.31 7.07 42.03
CA ALA A 296 24.35 7.82 42.74
C ALA A 296 23.82 8.47 44.03
N ILE A 297 22.58 8.97 44.02
CA ILE A 297 21.91 9.49 45.22
C ILE A 297 21.66 8.36 46.22
N HIS A 298 21.12 7.23 45.77
CA HIS A 298 20.89 6.07 46.62
C HIS A 298 22.18 5.54 47.27
N ASP A 299 23.26 5.45 46.50
CA ASP A 299 24.56 5.02 47.01
C ASP A 299 25.13 6.01 48.03
N SER A 300 24.96 7.31 47.80
CA SER A 300 25.35 8.34 48.77
C SER A 300 24.57 8.21 50.08
N LEU A 301 23.26 7.94 50.01
CA LEU A 301 22.41 7.72 51.20
C LEU A 301 22.73 6.42 51.95
N THR A 302 23.27 5.41 51.25
CA THR A 302 23.66 4.12 51.83
C THR A 302 25.14 4.02 52.18
N ASN A 303 25.87 5.15 52.18
CA ASN A 303 27.30 5.24 52.47
C ASN A 303 28.21 4.42 51.51
N ARG A 304 27.74 4.18 50.28
CA ARG A 304 28.49 3.57 49.18
C ARG A 304 29.17 4.63 48.30
N THR A 305 29.98 5.49 48.92
CA THR A 305 30.48 6.75 48.35
C THR A 305 31.39 6.67 47.10
N PHE A 306 31.67 5.49 46.54
CA PHE A 306 32.70 5.32 45.50
C PHE A 306 32.25 4.61 44.21
N VAL A 307 30.95 4.39 43.99
CA VAL A 307 30.46 3.72 42.78
C VAL A 307 30.22 4.74 41.66
N THR A 308 31.11 4.79 40.68
CA THR A 308 30.92 5.57 39.44
C THR A 308 30.25 4.74 38.35
N TYR A 309 29.18 5.31 37.77
CA TYR A 309 28.36 4.63 36.78
C TYR A 309 28.65 5.05 35.33
N ASP A 310 29.79 5.66 35.06
CA ASP A 310 30.27 5.93 33.71
C ASP A 310 31.25 4.87 33.22
N PRO A 311 31.53 4.80 31.90
CA PRO A 311 32.55 3.89 31.37
C PRO A 311 33.88 4.10 32.10
N MET A 312 34.62 3.01 32.33
CA MET A 312 35.92 3.12 33.01
C MET A 312 36.89 3.89 32.13
N ASP A 313 37.61 4.83 32.71
CA ASP A 313 38.66 5.55 32.00
C ASP A 313 39.93 4.67 31.86
N GLU A 314 40.88 5.14 31.04
CA GLU A 314 42.12 4.39 30.78
C GLU A 314 42.95 4.17 32.06
N ILE A 315 42.85 5.08 33.04
CA ILE A 315 43.60 5.00 34.29
C ILE A 315 43.03 3.89 35.17
N GLN A 316 41.70 3.82 35.28
CA GLN A 316 40.99 2.78 36.01
C GLN A 316 41.23 1.40 35.39
N ILE A 317 41.22 1.30 34.07
CA ILE A 317 41.52 0.05 33.36
C ILE A 317 42.98 -0.38 33.61
N ALA A 318 43.93 0.56 33.57
CA ALA A 318 45.34 0.27 33.85
C ALA A 318 45.57 -0.18 35.30
N GLU A 319 44.87 0.41 36.27
CA GLU A 319 44.92 0.00 37.67
C GLU A 319 44.40 -1.44 37.84
N ILE A 320 43.28 -1.79 37.21
CA ILE A 320 42.76 -3.16 37.22
C ILE A 320 43.76 -4.13 36.59
N ASN A 321 44.38 -3.77 35.47
CA ASN A 321 45.42 -4.60 34.85
C ASN A 321 46.59 -4.86 35.80
N SER A 322 47.05 -3.81 36.50
CA SER A 322 48.10 -3.88 37.51
C SER A 322 47.73 -4.83 38.65
N GLN A 323 46.51 -4.71 39.19
CA GLN A 323 46.01 -5.57 40.25
C GLN A 323 45.91 -7.04 39.82
N VAL A 324 45.40 -7.30 38.60
CA VAL A 324 45.33 -8.66 38.03
C VAL A 324 46.72 -9.28 37.88
N ARG A 325 47.71 -8.53 37.40
CA ARG A 325 49.10 -9.01 37.29
C ARG A 325 49.70 -9.32 38.66
N ARG A 326 49.56 -8.39 39.61
CA ARG A 326 50.06 -8.58 40.98
C ARG A 326 49.43 -9.79 41.67
N TYR A 327 48.14 -10.02 41.43
CA TYR A 327 47.42 -11.20 41.92
C TYR A 327 47.98 -12.50 41.31
N LEU A 328 48.19 -12.53 39.99
CA LEU A 328 48.80 -13.69 39.31
C LEU A 328 50.26 -13.94 39.75
N GLU A 329 51.01 -12.89 40.06
CA GLU A 329 52.36 -12.95 40.60
C GLU A 329 52.41 -13.33 42.09
N GLY A 330 51.26 -13.45 42.77
CA GLY A 330 51.16 -13.76 44.19
C GLY A 330 51.59 -12.62 45.12
N THR A 331 51.68 -11.40 44.61
CA THR A 331 52.00 -10.18 45.40
C THR A 331 50.75 -9.43 45.88
N LEU A 332 49.56 -9.94 45.54
CA LEU A 332 48.27 -9.46 45.99
C LEU A 332 47.37 -10.66 46.28
N ASP A 333 46.83 -10.74 47.50
CA ASP A 333 46.04 -11.90 47.95
C ASP A 333 44.62 -11.92 47.38
N GLU A 334 44.00 -10.74 47.21
CA GLU A 334 42.64 -10.58 46.68
C GLU A 334 42.51 -9.28 45.87
N ILE A 335 41.65 -9.29 44.85
CA ILE A 335 41.29 -8.10 44.06
C ILE A 335 39.98 -7.55 44.62
N ASP A 336 39.99 -6.30 45.09
CA ASP A 336 38.80 -5.65 45.63
C ASP A 336 37.82 -5.29 44.51
N ILE A 337 36.54 -5.63 44.72
CA ILE A 337 35.49 -5.52 43.72
C ILE A 337 34.33 -4.71 44.31
N ILE A 338 34.15 -3.51 43.77
CA ILE A 338 33.10 -2.57 44.20
C ILE A 338 31.96 -2.45 43.18
N SER A 339 32.07 -3.04 41.98
CA SER A 339 30.99 -3.02 40.98
C SER A 339 31.01 -4.19 39.99
N LEU A 340 29.85 -4.50 39.39
CA LEU A 340 29.72 -5.46 38.29
C LEU A 340 30.58 -5.11 37.05
N ARG A 341 30.95 -3.84 36.88
CA ARG A 341 31.81 -3.41 35.76
C ARG A 341 33.26 -3.77 36.02
N GLN A 342 33.74 -3.53 37.24
CA GLN A 342 35.05 -4.00 37.66
C GLN A 342 35.16 -5.51 37.51
N ILE A 343 34.12 -6.28 37.88
CA ILE A 343 34.10 -7.73 37.65
C ILE A 343 34.34 -8.06 36.18
N LYS A 344 33.56 -7.44 35.28
CA LYS A 344 33.69 -7.68 33.84
C LYS A 344 35.07 -7.32 33.32
N GLU A 345 35.64 -6.20 33.78
CA GLU A 345 36.96 -5.75 33.34
C GLU A 345 38.08 -6.62 33.90
N VAL A 346 38.03 -6.99 35.17
CA VAL A 346 38.95 -7.96 35.80
C VAL A 346 38.97 -9.27 35.00
N PHE A 347 37.80 -9.84 34.67
CA PHE A 347 37.73 -11.03 33.83
C PHE A 347 38.31 -10.80 32.43
N ASN A 348 38.08 -9.63 31.84
CA ASN A 348 38.65 -9.28 30.55
C ASN A 348 40.19 -9.24 30.60
N GLN A 349 40.74 -8.61 31.64
CA GLN A 349 42.19 -8.55 31.87
C GLN A 349 42.80 -9.93 32.14
N PHE A 350 42.15 -10.79 32.93
CA PHE A 350 42.57 -12.18 33.09
C PHE A 350 42.62 -12.92 31.74
N ARG A 351 41.62 -12.74 30.87
CA ARG A 351 41.62 -13.37 29.54
C ARG A 351 42.72 -12.84 28.62
N VAL A 352 43.09 -11.57 28.76
CA VAL A 352 44.19 -10.95 28.00
C VAL A 352 45.55 -11.48 28.47
N VAL A 353 45.74 -11.63 29.78
CA VAL A 353 47.01 -12.08 30.37
C VAL A 353 47.24 -13.60 30.24
N LEU A 354 46.16 -14.39 30.24
CA LEU A 354 46.22 -15.86 30.12
C LEU A 354 46.16 -16.38 28.68
N ARG A 355 46.05 -15.50 27.68
CA ARG A 355 46.24 -15.81 26.26
C ARG A 355 47.69 -15.57 25.88
#